data_AF-R7TJK3-F1
#
_entry.id   AF-R7TJK3-F1
#
_cell.length_a   1.000
_cell.length_b   1.000
_cell.length_c   1.000
_cell.angle_alpha   90.00
_cell.angle_beta   90.00
_cell.angle_gamma   90.00
#
_symmetry.space_group_name_H-M   'P 1'
#
loop_
_entity.id
_entity.type
_entity.pdbx_description
1 polymer ?
#
loop_
_entity_poly.entity_id
_entity_poly.type
_entity_poly.pdbx_seq_one_letter_code
_entity_poly.pdbx_strand_id
1 'polypeptide(L)'
;AEAMMRSAMERGKWIFFQNCHLAPSWMPSLERLIEQIDPDKVHRDFRLWLTSMPSPKFPVFILQNGSKMTVEPPKGIKANMMRSYMSFSDDFLTSTGHKTPDFKHLLQSLCLFHGVVLERRKFGPLGFNIPYEFTNGDLRICISQLKMFLEEYDEIPFKVLKYTAGHINYGGRVTDDWDRRCLMNVLGDFYSEPVLETNFKYSTSGIHYQLDPDNDLAGYLAYIKSLPINDTPEIFGLHENANITFAQNETYALLSGLLKLQ
;
A
#
# COMPACT_ATOMS: atom_id res chain seq x y z
N ALA A 1 -19.13 -24.99 -1.31
CA ALA A 1 -17.75 -25.07 -0.77
C ALA A 1 -17.37 -26.49 -0.38
N GLU A 2 -18.15 -27.17 0.45
CA GLU A 2 -17.82 -28.50 0.98
C GLU A 2 -17.69 -29.60 -0.08
N ALA A 3 -18.64 -29.65 -1.04
CA ALA A 3 -18.57 -30.59 -2.16
C ALA A 3 -17.33 -30.37 -3.04
N MET A 4 -16.93 -29.10 -3.23
CA MET A 4 -15.70 -28.76 -3.96
C MET A 4 -14.48 -29.30 -3.21
N MET A 5 -14.46 -29.16 -1.88
CA MET A 5 -13.39 -29.67 -1.02
C MET A 5 -13.22 -31.17 -1.10
N ARG A 6 -14.30 -31.95 -0.92
CA ARG A 6 -14.27 -33.41 -1.04
C ARG A 6 -13.74 -33.85 -2.40
N SER A 7 -14.25 -33.22 -3.46
CA SER A 7 -13.83 -33.56 -4.81
C SER A 7 -12.38 -33.17 -5.13
N ALA A 8 -11.84 -32.14 -4.49
CA ALA A 8 -10.44 -31.77 -4.63
C ALA A 8 -9.51 -32.71 -3.84
N MET A 9 -9.94 -33.20 -2.68
CA MET A 9 -9.21 -34.20 -1.91
C MET A 9 -9.04 -35.50 -2.70
N GLU A 10 -10.06 -35.91 -3.46
CA GLU A 10 -10.01 -37.12 -4.30
C GLU A 10 -9.16 -36.90 -5.58
N ARG A 11 -9.29 -35.73 -6.21
CA ARG A 11 -8.69 -35.45 -7.52
C ARG A 11 -7.36 -34.70 -7.48
N GLY A 12 -6.83 -34.42 -6.29
CA GLY A 12 -5.55 -33.71 -6.15
C GLY A 12 -5.58 -32.25 -6.59
N LYS A 13 -6.68 -31.54 -6.34
CA LYS A 13 -6.84 -30.14 -6.77
C LYS A 13 -6.48 -29.14 -5.68
N TRP A 14 -6.12 -27.94 -6.09
CA TRP A 14 -5.92 -26.81 -5.19
C TRP A 14 -7.24 -26.08 -5.00
N ILE A 15 -7.55 -25.76 -3.75
CA ILE A 15 -8.71 -24.94 -3.38
C ILE A 15 -8.23 -23.69 -2.70
N PHE A 16 -8.86 -22.58 -3.06
CA PHE A 16 -8.61 -21.29 -2.47
C PHE A 16 -9.91 -20.70 -1.92
N PHE A 17 -10.05 -20.63 -0.60
CA PHE A 17 -11.13 -19.90 0.04
C PHE A 17 -10.65 -18.50 0.43
N GLN A 18 -11.30 -17.50 -0.16
CA GLN A 18 -10.99 -16.10 0.08
C GLN A 18 -11.83 -15.53 1.23
N ASN A 19 -11.28 -14.54 1.93
CA ASN A 19 -11.98 -13.72 2.93
C ASN A 19 -12.72 -14.53 4.02
N CYS A 20 -12.10 -15.58 4.56
CA CYS A 20 -12.75 -16.51 5.50
C CYS A 20 -13.30 -15.82 6.77
N HIS A 21 -12.66 -14.74 7.25
CA HIS A 21 -13.17 -13.89 8.33
C HIS A 21 -14.58 -13.33 8.10
N LEU A 22 -15.04 -13.21 6.86
CA LEU A 22 -16.39 -12.75 6.51
C LEU A 22 -17.45 -13.86 6.63
N ALA A 23 -17.05 -15.12 6.81
CA ALA A 23 -17.95 -16.27 6.92
C ALA A 23 -17.83 -17.00 8.27
N PRO A 24 -17.99 -16.31 9.41
CA PRO A 24 -17.77 -16.92 10.73
C PRO A 24 -18.74 -18.07 11.03
N SER A 25 -19.95 -18.06 10.48
CA SER A 25 -20.92 -19.14 10.65
C SER A 25 -20.52 -20.44 9.95
N TRP A 26 -19.69 -20.37 8.91
CA TRP A 26 -19.24 -21.54 8.17
C TRP A 26 -17.90 -22.11 8.68
N MET A 27 -17.16 -21.32 9.45
CA MET A 27 -15.85 -21.72 10.01
C MET A 27 -15.88 -23.04 10.80
N PRO A 28 -16.90 -23.35 11.64
CA PRO A 28 -16.98 -24.65 12.32
C PRO A 28 -17.16 -25.84 11.37
N SER A 29 -17.89 -25.65 10.25
CA SER A 29 -18.04 -26.70 9.24
C SER A 29 -16.72 -26.92 8.48
N LEU A 30 -16.00 -25.84 8.18
CA LEU A 30 -14.67 -25.93 7.56
C LEU A 30 -13.66 -26.67 8.48
N GLU A 31 -13.66 -26.36 9.77
CA GLU A 31 -12.83 -27.04 10.77
C GLU A 31 -13.07 -28.56 10.77
N ARG A 32 -14.34 -28.98 10.87
CA ARG A 32 -14.71 -30.41 10.80
C ARG A 32 -14.28 -31.08 9.50
N LEU A 33 -14.37 -30.39 8.36
CA LEU A 33 -13.92 -30.95 7.08
C LEU A 33 -12.40 -31.15 7.03
N ILE A 34 -11.63 -30.29 7.69
CA ILE A 34 -10.17 -30.41 7.76
C ILE A 34 -9.77 -31.50 8.76
N GLU A 35 -10.44 -31.57 9.92
CA GLU A 35 -10.23 -32.64 10.92
C GLU A 35 -10.46 -34.05 10.34
N GLN A 36 -11.39 -34.18 9.39
CA GLN A 36 -11.73 -35.46 8.73
C GLN A 36 -10.79 -35.83 7.58
N ILE A 37 -9.76 -35.03 7.27
CA ILE A 37 -8.79 -35.38 6.23
C ILE A 37 -7.94 -36.55 6.72
N ASP A 38 -8.09 -37.68 6.04
CA ASP A 38 -7.28 -38.87 6.25
C ASP A 38 -5.98 -38.77 5.41
N PRO A 39 -4.79 -38.63 6.02
CA PRO A 39 -3.53 -38.45 5.30
C PRO A 39 -3.17 -39.63 4.38
N ASP A 40 -3.69 -40.83 4.66
CA ASP A 40 -3.41 -42.03 3.87
C ASP A 40 -4.32 -42.15 2.64
N LYS A 41 -5.46 -41.44 2.64
CA LYS A 41 -6.44 -41.47 1.54
C LYS A 41 -6.46 -40.20 0.70
N VAL A 42 -6.07 -39.07 1.26
CA VAL A 42 -6.07 -37.79 0.54
C VAL A 42 -5.08 -37.83 -0.61
N HIS A 43 -5.46 -37.29 -1.76
CA HIS A 43 -4.57 -37.21 -2.91
C HIS A 43 -3.36 -36.33 -2.59
N ARG A 44 -2.15 -36.81 -2.91
CA ARG A 44 -0.87 -36.15 -2.56
C ARG A 44 -0.75 -34.70 -3.04
N ASP A 45 -1.35 -34.38 -4.17
CA ASP A 45 -1.33 -33.03 -4.76
C ASP A 45 -2.42 -32.07 -4.23
N PHE A 46 -3.32 -32.53 -3.36
CA PHE A 46 -4.33 -31.67 -2.76
C PHE A 46 -3.69 -30.56 -1.93
N ARG A 47 -4.13 -29.32 -2.13
CA ARG A 47 -3.72 -28.16 -1.32
C ARG A 47 -4.94 -27.31 -0.97
N LEU A 48 -5.07 -26.94 0.30
CA LEU A 48 -6.07 -26.01 0.79
C LEU A 48 -5.40 -24.68 1.15
N TRP A 49 -5.81 -23.62 0.49
CA TRP A 49 -5.38 -22.26 0.76
C TRP A 49 -6.54 -21.43 1.30
N LEU A 50 -6.27 -20.69 2.38
CA LEU A 50 -7.25 -19.83 3.04
C LEU A 50 -6.65 -18.42 3.15
N THR A 51 -7.43 -17.39 2.81
CA THR A 51 -7.08 -16.00 3.18
C THR A 51 -8.03 -15.50 4.23
N SER A 52 -7.50 -14.82 5.24
CA SER A 52 -8.30 -14.21 6.29
C SER A 52 -7.55 -13.03 6.91
N MET A 53 -8.27 -11.99 7.32
CA MET A 53 -7.78 -11.09 8.35
C MET A 53 -7.72 -11.82 9.69
N PRO A 54 -6.83 -11.45 10.62
CA PRO A 54 -6.84 -11.96 11.98
C PRO A 54 -8.24 -11.80 12.58
N SER A 55 -8.81 -12.89 13.08
CA SER A 55 -10.16 -12.90 13.63
C SER A 55 -10.25 -13.87 14.79
N PRO A 56 -10.84 -13.48 15.94
CA PRO A 56 -11.05 -14.39 17.07
C PRO A 56 -12.06 -15.51 16.75
N LYS A 57 -12.82 -15.38 15.65
CA LYS A 57 -13.78 -16.40 15.19
C LYS A 57 -13.15 -17.41 14.22
N PHE A 58 -11.89 -17.22 13.84
CA PHE A 58 -11.22 -18.15 12.95
C PHE A 58 -10.82 -19.41 13.74
N PRO A 59 -11.04 -20.64 13.23
CA PRO A 59 -10.86 -21.85 14.02
C PRO A 59 -9.42 -22.07 14.46
N VAL A 60 -9.23 -22.32 15.76
CA VAL A 60 -7.91 -22.52 16.36
C VAL A 60 -7.26 -23.78 15.82
N PHE A 61 -8.03 -24.86 15.58
CA PHE A 61 -7.51 -26.10 15.01
C PHE A 61 -6.82 -25.87 13.65
N ILE A 62 -7.45 -25.07 12.78
CA ILE A 62 -6.89 -24.73 11.46
C ILE A 62 -5.61 -23.90 11.63
N LEU A 63 -5.58 -22.96 12.58
CA LEU A 63 -4.39 -22.16 12.87
C LEU A 63 -3.25 -22.99 13.44
N GLN A 64 -3.53 -24.00 14.26
CA GLN A 64 -2.48 -24.85 14.84
C GLN A 64 -1.89 -25.82 13.82
N ASN A 65 -2.74 -26.43 12.98
CA ASN A 65 -2.33 -27.47 12.03
C ASN A 65 -1.98 -26.94 10.62
N GLY A 66 -2.30 -25.68 10.33
CA GLY A 66 -1.96 -25.04 9.06
C GLY A 66 -0.59 -24.36 9.04
N SER A 67 -0.03 -24.20 7.84
CA SER A 67 1.08 -23.27 7.61
C SER A 67 0.53 -21.86 7.46
N LYS A 68 1.06 -20.91 8.25
CA LYS A 68 0.61 -19.51 8.26
C LYS A 68 1.65 -18.65 7.56
N MET A 69 1.19 -17.86 6.60
CA MET A 69 1.98 -16.82 5.95
C MET A 69 1.25 -15.49 6.17
N THR A 70 1.93 -14.52 6.79
CA THR A 70 1.42 -13.16 6.92
C THR A 70 1.90 -12.34 5.72
N VAL A 71 0.99 -11.60 5.11
CA VAL A 71 1.31 -10.63 4.07
C VAL A 71 1.05 -9.25 4.66
N GLU A 72 2.12 -8.52 4.94
CA GLU A 72 2.04 -7.14 5.42
C GLU A 72 2.16 -6.16 4.24
N PRO A 73 1.52 -4.97 4.31
CA PRO A 73 1.85 -3.87 3.42
C PRO A 73 3.35 -3.55 3.47
N PRO A 74 3.93 -3.05 2.36
CA PRO A 74 5.33 -2.72 2.30
C PRO A 74 5.59 -1.53 3.24
N LYS A 75 6.63 -1.61 4.06
CA LYS A 75 7.02 -0.56 4.99
C LYS A 75 8.08 0.33 4.35
N GLY A 76 7.91 1.64 4.49
CA GLY A 76 8.80 2.68 3.96
C GLY A 76 8.45 3.14 2.55
N ILE A 77 8.88 4.35 2.22
CA ILE A 77 8.62 5.00 0.92
C ILE A 77 9.21 4.17 -0.22
N LYS A 78 10.46 3.72 -0.08
CA LYS A 78 11.15 2.88 -1.06
C LYS A 78 10.32 1.67 -1.49
N ALA A 79 9.81 0.91 -0.53
CA ALA A 79 9.07 -0.30 -0.83
C ALA A 79 7.71 -0.01 -1.46
N ASN A 80 7.05 1.09 -1.06
CA ASN A 80 5.82 1.57 -1.67
C ASN A 80 6.04 2.02 -3.13
N MET A 81 7.05 2.85 -3.40
CA MET A 81 7.38 3.29 -4.75
C MET A 81 7.80 2.12 -5.64
N MET A 82 8.60 1.18 -5.11
CA MET A 82 9.03 0.00 -5.86
C MET A 82 7.83 -0.84 -6.30
N ARG A 83 6.84 -1.02 -5.42
CA ARG A 83 5.61 -1.74 -5.75
C ARG A 83 4.84 -1.06 -6.89
N SER A 84 4.73 0.26 -6.87
CA SER A 84 4.05 1.02 -7.92
C SER A 84 4.79 0.90 -9.25
N TYR A 85 6.09 1.20 -9.27
CA TYR A 85 6.89 1.22 -10.51
C TYR A 85 7.10 -0.17 -11.11
N MET A 86 7.17 -1.24 -10.31
CA MET A 86 7.21 -2.62 -10.83
C MET A 86 5.95 -3.01 -11.61
N SER A 87 4.84 -2.28 -11.45
CA SER A 87 3.60 -2.52 -12.20
C SER A 87 3.51 -1.75 -13.52
N PHE A 88 4.45 -0.85 -13.78
CA PHE A 88 4.48 -0.03 -14.99
C PHE A 88 5.35 -0.65 -16.08
N SER A 89 5.25 -0.10 -17.29
CA SER A 89 6.11 -0.41 -18.45
C SER A 89 6.64 0.90 -19.06
N ASP A 90 7.70 0.82 -19.87
CA ASP A 90 8.18 1.98 -20.62
C ASP A 90 7.11 2.57 -21.53
N ASP A 91 6.34 1.72 -22.22
CA ASP A 91 5.20 2.13 -23.04
C ASP A 91 4.19 2.96 -22.24
N PHE A 92 3.94 2.59 -20.98
CA PHE A 92 3.06 3.35 -20.09
C PHE A 92 3.67 4.70 -19.73
N LEU A 93 4.97 4.74 -19.40
CA LEU A 93 5.67 5.96 -19.02
C LEU A 93 5.74 6.99 -20.16
N THR A 94 5.74 6.54 -21.42
CA THR A 94 5.76 7.40 -22.62
C THR A 94 4.38 7.56 -23.27
N SER A 95 3.31 7.20 -22.56
CA SER A 95 1.99 7.07 -23.18
C SER A 95 1.22 8.37 -23.43
N THR A 96 1.77 9.54 -23.06
CA THR A 96 1.15 10.86 -23.23
C THR A 96 1.82 11.72 -24.31
N GLY A 97 2.68 11.13 -25.15
CA GLY A 97 3.28 11.80 -26.30
C GLY A 97 4.09 13.03 -25.91
N HIS A 98 3.73 14.22 -26.42
CA HIS A 98 4.44 15.46 -26.12
C HIS A 98 4.35 15.91 -24.65
N LYS A 99 3.36 15.41 -23.88
CA LYS A 99 3.20 15.67 -22.44
C LYS A 99 3.88 14.61 -21.56
N THR A 100 4.72 13.77 -22.14
CA THR A 100 5.46 12.73 -21.41
C THR A 100 6.30 13.29 -20.26
N PRO A 101 7.04 14.41 -20.41
CA PRO A 101 7.82 14.99 -19.31
C PRO A 101 6.96 15.33 -18.09
N ASP A 102 5.86 16.06 -18.31
CA ASP A 102 4.93 16.45 -17.26
C ASP A 102 4.26 15.25 -16.60
N PHE A 103 3.86 14.26 -17.41
CA PHE A 103 3.28 13.03 -16.91
C PHE A 103 4.26 12.25 -16.02
N LYS A 104 5.52 12.09 -16.44
CA LYS A 104 6.54 11.38 -15.67
C LYS A 104 6.85 12.09 -14.34
N HIS A 105 7.01 13.41 -14.34
CA HIS A 105 7.23 14.19 -13.12
C HIS A 105 6.04 14.07 -12.15
N LEU A 106 4.81 14.26 -12.64
CA LEU A 106 3.61 14.19 -11.81
C LEU A 106 3.31 12.75 -11.34
N LEU A 107 3.62 11.74 -12.15
CA LEU A 107 3.51 10.33 -11.76
C LEU A 107 4.48 9.98 -10.63
N GLN A 108 5.75 10.41 -10.72
CA GLN A 108 6.72 10.24 -9.65
C GLN A 108 6.24 10.92 -8.36
N SER A 109 5.80 12.16 -8.48
CA SER A 109 5.31 12.96 -7.36
C SER A 109 4.10 12.31 -6.68
N LEU A 110 3.13 11.81 -7.47
CA LEU A 110 1.95 11.12 -6.97
C LEU A 110 2.29 9.77 -6.30
N CYS A 111 3.23 9.01 -6.85
CA CYS A 111 3.70 7.76 -6.24
C CYS A 111 4.42 8.01 -4.91
N LEU A 112 5.22 9.08 -4.84
CA LEU A 112 5.90 9.49 -3.61
C LEU A 112 4.88 9.98 -2.57
N PHE A 113 3.92 10.82 -2.96
CA PHE A 113 2.78 11.22 -2.10
C PHE A 113 2.06 10.01 -1.51
N HIS A 114 1.75 9.01 -2.33
CA HIS A 114 1.10 7.77 -1.86
C HIS A 114 1.92 7.08 -0.77
N GLY A 115 3.24 6.92 -0.97
CA GLY A 115 4.14 6.38 0.03
C GLY A 115 4.15 7.22 1.32
N VAL A 116 4.18 8.55 1.19
CA VAL A 116 4.15 9.49 2.32
C VAL A 116 2.88 9.34 3.14
N VAL A 117 1.69 9.35 2.52
CA VAL A 117 0.43 9.26 3.28
C VAL A 117 0.19 7.89 3.91
N LEU A 118 0.68 6.81 3.28
CA LEU A 118 0.66 5.46 3.87
C LEU A 118 1.53 5.40 5.13
N GLU A 119 2.78 5.88 5.02
CA GLU A 119 3.75 5.81 6.09
C GLU A 119 3.47 6.81 7.23
N ARG A 120 2.78 7.92 6.95
CA ARG A 120 2.36 8.88 8.00
C ARG A 120 1.56 8.21 9.10
N ARG A 121 0.82 7.12 8.81
CA ARG A 121 0.06 6.34 9.80
C ARG A 121 0.95 5.82 10.95
N LYS A 122 2.23 5.55 10.72
CA LYS A 122 3.14 5.03 11.76
C LYS A 122 3.40 6.02 12.89
N PHE A 123 3.21 7.32 12.63
CA PHE A 123 3.39 8.37 13.64
C PHE A 123 2.14 8.62 14.49
N GLY A 124 1.09 7.79 14.35
CA GLY A 124 -0.15 7.95 15.10
C GLY A 124 -0.77 9.36 14.87
N PRO A 125 -1.28 10.01 15.93
CA PRO A 125 -1.89 11.35 15.84
C PRO A 125 -0.97 12.46 15.30
N LEU A 126 0.35 12.28 15.30
CA LEU A 126 1.27 13.24 14.64
C LEU A 126 1.18 13.15 13.10
N GLY A 127 0.84 11.97 12.58
CA GLY A 127 0.59 11.76 11.16
C GLY A 127 -0.85 12.07 10.78
N PHE A 128 -1.80 11.34 11.37
CA PHE A 128 -3.24 11.57 11.23
C PHE A 128 -3.92 11.16 12.53
N ASN A 129 -4.97 11.88 12.93
CA ASN A 129 -5.78 11.55 14.10
C ASN A 129 -6.40 10.16 13.98
N ILE A 130 -6.87 9.82 12.77
CA ILE A 130 -7.48 8.51 12.47
C ILE A 130 -6.56 7.70 11.54
N PRO A 131 -6.35 6.40 11.81
CA PRO A 131 -5.47 5.55 10.99
C PRO A 131 -6.18 5.10 9.69
N TYR A 132 -6.34 6.00 8.73
CA TYR A 132 -6.99 5.70 7.45
C TYR A 132 -6.25 4.61 6.67
N GLU A 133 -7.01 3.78 5.96
CA GLU A 133 -6.47 2.74 5.09
C GLU A 133 -6.49 3.24 3.65
N PHE A 134 -5.40 3.86 3.19
CA PHE A 134 -5.21 4.11 1.75
C PHE A 134 -4.74 2.84 1.04
N THR A 135 -5.09 2.71 -0.23
CA THR A 135 -4.89 1.50 -1.02
C THR A 135 -4.28 1.83 -2.39
N ASN A 136 -3.70 0.82 -3.04
CA ASN A 136 -3.27 0.93 -4.43
C ASN A 136 -4.45 1.21 -5.39
N GLY A 137 -5.69 0.94 -4.98
CA GLY A 137 -6.88 1.37 -5.73
C GLY A 137 -6.95 2.89 -5.83
N ASP A 138 -6.73 3.58 -4.71
CA ASP A 138 -6.77 5.05 -4.65
C ASP A 138 -5.63 5.68 -5.47
N LEU A 139 -4.44 5.09 -5.44
CA LEU A 139 -3.34 5.52 -6.30
C LEU A 139 -3.65 5.31 -7.80
N ARG A 140 -4.15 4.12 -8.18
CA ARG A 140 -4.43 3.80 -9.59
C ARG A 140 -5.48 4.71 -10.21
N ILE A 141 -6.54 5.07 -9.47
CA ILE A 141 -7.53 6.01 -9.98
C ILE A 141 -6.94 7.42 -10.14
N CYS A 142 -6.11 7.87 -9.20
CA CYS A 142 -5.40 9.15 -9.34
C CYS A 142 -4.45 9.16 -10.54
N ILE A 143 -3.72 8.07 -10.80
CA ILE A 143 -2.84 7.96 -11.98
C ILE A 143 -3.65 8.00 -13.27
N SER A 144 -4.78 7.28 -13.32
CA SER A 144 -5.67 7.29 -14.48
C SER A 144 -6.24 8.68 -14.74
N GLN A 145 -6.65 9.40 -13.69
CA GLN A 145 -7.15 10.77 -13.79
C GLN A 145 -6.05 11.76 -14.16
N LEU A 146 -4.83 11.60 -13.63
CA LEU A 146 -3.67 12.40 -14.03
C LEU A 146 -3.45 12.29 -15.54
N LYS A 147 -3.39 11.07 -16.08
CA LYS A 147 -3.23 10.85 -17.51
C LYS A 147 -4.36 11.50 -18.31
N MET A 148 -5.61 11.22 -17.94
CA MET A 148 -6.80 11.76 -18.59
C MET A 148 -6.78 13.29 -18.65
N PHE A 149 -6.51 13.96 -17.54
CA PHE A 149 -6.51 15.42 -17.48
C PHE A 149 -5.33 16.04 -18.23
N LEU A 150 -4.16 15.41 -18.25
CA LEU A 150 -3.06 15.87 -19.10
C LEU A 150 -3.41 15.74 -20.58
N GLU A 151 -4.12 14.69 -21.00
CA GLU A 151 -4.55 14.53 -22.39
C GLU A 151 -5.66 15.51 -22.79
N GLU A 152 -6.57 15.84 -21.86
CA GLU A 152 -7.73 16.70 -22.11
C GLU A 152 -7.40 18.21 -22.10
N TYR A 153 -6.53 18.67 -21.19
CA TYR A 153 -6.27 20.09 -20.99
C TYR A 153 -4.92 20.51 -21.57
N ASP A 154 -4.85 21.64 -22.28
CA ASP A 154 -3.59 22.19 -22.80
C ASP A 154 -2.59 22.54 -21.69
N GLU A 155 -3.07 23.22 -20.64
CA GLU A 155 -2.30 23.54 -19.44
C GLU A 155 -2.59 22.55 -18.31
N ILE A 156 -1.59 22.29 -17.46
CA ILE A 156 -1.71 21.34 -16.35
C ILE A 156 -2.75 21.85 -15.33
N PRO A 157 -3.89 21.14 -15.14
CA PRO A 157 -4.98 21.64 -14.32
C PRO A 157 -4.76 21.29 -12.83
N PHE A 158 -3.74 21.87 -12.19
CA PHE A 158 -3.36 21.57 -10.80
C PHE A 158 -4.52 21.66 -9.80
N LYS A 159 -5.45 22.60 -10.01
CA LYS A 159 -6.64 22.73 -9.15
C LYS A 159 -7.55 21.50 -9.25
N VAL A 160 -7.75 20.97 -10.46
CA VAL A 160 -8.56 19.77 -10.71
C VAL A 160 -7.84 18.53 -10.16
N LEU A 161 -6.53 18.41 -10.42
CA LEU A 161 -5.71 17.30 -9.90
C LEU A 161 -5.71 17.26 -8.37
N LYS A 162 -5.52 18.40 -7.70
CA LYS A 162 -5.58 18.49 -6.23
C LYS A 162 -6.97 18.20 -5.69
N TYR A 163 -8.02 18.68 -6.36
CA TYR A 163 -9.39 18.46 -5.91
C TYR A 163 -9.78 16.99 -6.02
N THR A 164 -9.50 16.35 -7.15
CA THR A 164 -9.84 14.95 -7.41
C THR A 164 -9.02 14.01 -6.53
N ALA A 165 -7.70 14.15 -6.47
CA ALA A 165 -6.88 13.31 -5.61
C ALA A 165 -7.16 13.58 -4.12
N GLY A 166 -7.23 14.84 -3.72
CA GLY A 166 -7.26 15.25 -2.32
C GLY A 166 -8.63 15.22 -1.67
N HIS A 167 -9.70 15.66 -2.34
CA HIS A 167 -11.05 15.67 -1.76
C HIS A 167 -11.87 14.43 -2.10
N ILE A 168 -11.71 13.89 -3.32
CA ILE A 168 -12.55 12.78 -3.81
C ILE A 168 -11.89 11.44 -3.51
N ASN A 169 -10.68 11.19 -4.01
CA ASN A 169 -10.06 9.87 -3.94
C ASN A 169 -9.51 9.56 -2.54
N TYR A 170 -8.45 10.26 -2.11
CA TYR A 170 -7.89 10.08 -0.76
C TYR A 170 -8.81 10.70 0.29
N GLY A 171 -9.28 11.92 0.07
CA GLY A 171 -10.18 12.62 1.01
C GLY A 171 -11.58 12.03 1.11
N GLY A 172 -11.97 11.12 0.24
CA GLY A 172 -13.20 10.33 0.40
C GLY A 172 -13.11 9.31 1.54
N ARG A 173 -11.89 8.94 1.94
CA ARG A 173 -11.63 8.07 3.10
C ARG A 173 -11.43 8.84 4.41
N VAL A 174 -11.11 10.13 4.31
CA VAL A 174 -10.76 10.96 5.47
C VAL A 174 -12.03 11.55 6.08
N THR A 175 -12.29 11.20 7.33
CA THR A 175 -13.52 11.56 8.04
C THR A 175 -13.36 12.75 9.00
N ASP A 176 -12.14 13.03 9.45
CA ASP A 176 -11.82 14.17 10.30
C ASP A 176 -11.40 15.41 9.48
N ASP A 177 -11.91 16.58 9.84
CA ASP A 177 -11.67 17.82 9.09
C ASP A 177 -10.21 18.30 9.21
N TRP A 178 -9.56 18.07 10.36
CA TRP A 178 -8.15 18.45 10.55
C TRP A 178 -7.23 17.52 9.77
N ASP A 179 -7.52 16.22 9.77
CA ASP A 179 -6.84 15.25 8.91
C ASP A 179 -7.03 15.58 7.44
N ARG A 180 -8.22 16.01 7.04
CA ARG A 180 -8.49 16.41 5.65
C ARG A 180 -7.67 17.63 5.27
N ARG A 181 -7.60 18.64 6.15
CA ARG A 181 -6.74 19.82 5.94
C ARG A 181 -5.27 19.43 5.84
N CYS A 182 -4.81 18.52 6.71
CA CYS A 182 -3.45 18.00 6.68
C CYS A 182 -3.16 17.27 5.35
N LEU A 183 -4.03 16.35 4.93
CA LEU A 183 -3.91 15.64 3.66
C LEU A 183 -3.81 16.61 2.47
N MET A 184 -4.67 17.63 2.43
CA MET A 184 -4.66 18.63 1.36
C MET A 184 -3.39 19.47 1.36
N ASN A 185 -2.85 19.80 2.53
CA ASN A 185 -1.59 20.52 2.65
C ASN A 185 -0.42 19.67 2.14
N VAL A 186 -0.32 18.42 2.60
CA VAL A 186 0.70 17.46 2.13
C VAL A 186 0.60 17.28 0.62
N LEU A 187 -0.61 17.07 0.06
CA LEU A 187 -0.81 16.93 -1.39
C LEU A 187 -0.36 18.18 -2.17
N GLY A 188 -0.45 19.37 -1.57
CA GLY A 188 0.01 20.62 -2.15
C GLY A 188 1.50 20.61 -2.51
N ASP A 189 2.31 19.91 -1.73
CA ASP A 189 3.75 19.78 -1.97
C ASP A 189 4.07 18.87 -3.16
N PHE A 190 3.16 17.93 -3.49
CA PHE A 190 3.35 16.97 -4.58
C PHE A 190 2.62 17.36 -5.88
N TYR A 191 1.61 18.22 -5.80
CA TYR A 191 0.91 18.81 -6.96
C TYR A 191 1.06 20.32 -6.98
N SER A 192 2.24 20.75 -7.43
CA SER A 192 2.65 22.14 -7.59
C SER A 192 3.55 22.30 -8.82
N GLU A 193 3.67 23.52 -9.34
CA GLU A 193 4.54 23.80 -10.49
C GLU A 193 6.02 23.43 -10.25
N PRO A 194 6.63 23.66 -9.07
CA PRO A 194 8.02 23.31 -8.81
C PRO A 194 8.36 21.82 -9.00
N VAL A 195 7.39 20.91 -8.82
CA VAL A 195 7.65 19.48 -9.04
C VAL A 195 7.88 19.13 -10.52
N LEU A 196 7.65 20.06 -11.45
CA LEU A 196 7.94 19.86 -12.87
C LEU A 196 9.40 20.12 -13.23
N GLU A 197 10.21 20.57 -12.27
CA GLU A 197 11.64 20.80 -12.45
C GLU A 197 12.43 19.51 -12.14
N THR A 198 13.33 19.14 -13.05
CA THR A 198 14.31 18.08 -12.79
C THR A 198 15.16 18.45 -11.58
N ASN A 199 15.45 17.48 -10.72
CA ASN A 199 16.18 17.65 -9.47
C ASN A 199 15.48 18.54 -8.42
N PHE A 200 14.18 18.84 -8.59
CA PHE A 200 13.36 19.39 -7.50
C PHE A 200 13.44 18.45 -6.28
N LYS A 201 13.69 19.01 -5.09
CA LYS A 201 13.86 18.25 -3.85
C LYS A 201 12.61 18.34 -3.00
N TYR A 202 12.10 17.19 -2.56
CA TYR A 202 10.90 17.10 -1.71
C TYR A 202 11.16 17.38 -0.23
N SER A 203 12.42 17.45 0.18
CA SER A 203 12.82 17.71 1.57
C SER A 203 14.24 18.27 1.63
N THR A 204 14.61 18.79 2.80
CA THR A 204 15.89 19.44 3.06
C THR A 204 17.11 18.54 2.82
N SER A 205 17.02 17.25 3.10
CA SER A 205 18.12 16.31 2.81
C SER A 205 18.40 16.11 1.33
N GLY A 206 17.44 16.39 0.45
CA GLY A 206 17.57 16.17 -0.98
C GLY A 206 17.71 14.69 -1.38
N ILE A 207 17.38 13.74 -0.48
CA ILE A 207 17.37 12.30 -0.78
C ILE A 207 16.27 11.98 -1.79
N HIS A 208 15.10 12.59 -1.61
CA HIS A 208 13.97 12.46 -2.50
C HIS A 208 13.95 13.63 -3.48
N TYR A 209 14.19 13.37 -4.75
CA TYR A 209 14.21 14.39 -5.80
C TYR A 209 13.56 13.90 -7.11
N GLN A 210 13.18 14.85 -7.96
CA GLN A 210 12.64 14.56 -9.30
C GLN A 210 13.73 14.07 -10.24
N LEU A 211 13.48 12.94 -10.89
CA LEU A 211 14.37 12.43 -11.94
C LEU A 211 14.13 13.15 -13.26
N ASP A 212 15.16 13.12 -14.11
CA ASP A 212 15.04 13.58 -15.49
C ASP A 212 14.02 12.69 -16.24
N PRO A 213 13.01 13.27 -16.93
CA PRO A 213 12.00 12.52 -17.65
C PRO A 213 12.55 11.70 -18.82
N ASP A 214 13.80 11.92 -19.25
CA ASP A 214 14.45 11.07 -20.25
C ASP A 214 14.82 9.68 -19.69
N ASN A 215 14.76 9.47 -18.37
CA ASN A 215 14.95 8.15 -17.77
C ASN A 215 13.85 7.17 -18.22
N ASP A 216 14.26 5.96 -18.54
CA ASP A 216 13.39 4.81 -18.73
C ASP A 216 12.97 4.21 -17.38
N LEU A 217 12.11 3.20 -17.40
CA LEU A 217 11.64 2.51 -16.21
C LEU A 217 12.82 1.95 -15.40
N ALA A 218 13.87 1.47 -16.06
CA ALA A 218 15.06 0.95 -15.37
C ALA A 218 15.77 2.05 -14.57
N GLY A 219 15.89 3.27 -15.10
CA GLY A 219 16.42 4.43 -14.40
C GLY A 219 15.60 4.80 -13.16
N TYR A 220 14.27 4.86 -13.28
CA TYR A 220 13.39 5.08 -12.13
C TYR A 220 13.54 3.99 -11.06
N LEU A 221 13.57 2.72 -11.46
CA LEU A 221 13.77 1.60 -10.54
C LEU A 221 15.16 1.63 -9.88
N ALA A 222 16.20 2.06 -10.58
CA ALA A 222 17.55 2.19 -10.03
C ALA A 222 17.60 3.27 -8.95
N TYR A 223 16.99 4.43 -9.18
CA TYR A 223 16.83 5.48 -8.19
C TYR A 223 15.99 5.03 -6.98
N ILE A 224 14.84 4.39 -7.19
CA ILE A 224 14.02 3.88 -6.08
C ILE A 224 14.81 2.86 -5.24
N LYS A 225 15.64 2.03 -5.88
CA LYS A 225 16.53 1.09 -5.18
C LYS A 225 17.63 1.79 -4.38
N SER A 226 18.06 3.00 -4.74
CA SER A 226 19.09 3.75 -4.01
C SER A 226 18.54 4.47 -2.77
N LEU A 227 17.21 4.66 -2.68
CA LEU A 227 16.55 5.26 -1.52
C LEU A 227 16.87 4.49 -0.21
N PRO A 228 16.88 5.19 0.93
CA PRO A 228 17.11 4.56 2.23
C PRO A 228 15.98 3.57 2.58
N ILE A 229 16.29 2.60 3.43
CA ILE A 229 15.29 1.68 3.98
C ILE A 229 14.48 2.38 5.07
N ASN A 230 15.13 3.25 5.84
CA ASN A 230 14.52 4.01 6.92
C ASN A 230 14.36 5.47 6.48
N ASP A 231 13.12 5.91 6.33
CA ASP A 231 12.81 7.28 5.95
C ASP A 231 12.94 8.23 7.15
N THR A 232 13.50 9.41 6.92
CA THR A 232 13.59 10.50 7.90
C THR A 232 12.24 11.22 8.06
N PRO A 233 11.91 11.81 9.21
CA PRO A 233 10.62 12.50 9.44
C PRO A 233 10.35 13.68 8.48
N GLU A 234 11.41 14.29 7.96
CA GLU A 234 11.34 15.47 7.09
C GLU A 234 10.50 15.24 5.81
N ILE A 235 10.58 14.07 5.17
CA ILE A 235 9.82 13.77 3.94
C ILE A 235 8.32 13.64 4.23
N PHE A 236 7.97 13.36 5.48
CA PHE A 236 6.60 13.37 5.95
C PHE A 236 6.18 14.77 6.41
N GLY A 237 7.05 15.79 6.41
CA GLY A 237 6.75 17.11 6.98
C GLY A 237 6.64 17.09 8.50
N LEU A 238 7.38 16.19 9.17
CA LEU A 238 7.38 16.03 10.63
C LEU A 238 8.76 16.34 11.23
N HIS A 239 8.77 16.78 12.49
CA HIS A 239 10.00 17.01 13.25
C HIS A 239 10.67 15.67 13.64
N GLU A 240 11.98 15.66 13.85
CA GLU A 240 12.75 14.45 14.24
C GLU A 240 12.20 13.72 15.47
N ASN A 241 11.61 14.48 16.41
CA ASN A 241 10.94 13.94 17.60
C ASN A 241 9.82 12.93 17.27
N ALA A 242 9.22 12.99 16.08
CA ALA A 242 8.22 12.01 15.64
C ALA A 242 8.82 10.60 15.59
N ASN A 243 10.09 10.44 15.21
CA ASN A 243 10.77 9.15 15.24
C ASN A 243 10.97 8.63 16.66
N ILE A 244 11.26 9.52 17.62
CA ILE A 244 11.42 9.13 19.03
C ILE A 244 10.09 8.56 19.55
N THR A 245 8.98 9.26 19.33
CA THR A 245 7.64 8.81 19.74
C THR A 245 7.27 7.50 19.06
N PHE A 246 7.53 7.36 17.76
CA PHE A 246 7.30 6.11 17.04
C PHE A 246 8.11 4.94 17.63
N ALA A 247 9.40 5.12 17.85
CA ALA A 247 10.28 4.11 18.41
C ALA A 247 9.86 3.70 19.83
N GLN A 248 9.44 4.66 20.67
CA GLN A 248 8.89 4.38 22.00
C GLN A 248 7.62 3.53 21.92
N ASN A 249 6.68 3.87 21.04
CA ASN A 249 5.43 3.13 20.88
C ASN A 249 5.66 1.69 20.40
N GLU A 250 6.52 1.48 19.40
CA GLU A 250 6.91 0.13 18.94
C GLU A 250 7.57 -0.67 20.06
N THR A 251 8.45 -0.04 20.85
CA THR A 251 9.11 -0.67 21.99
C THR A 251 8.11 -1.10 23.05
N TYR A 252 7.17 -0.22 23.42
CA TYR A 252 6.13 -0.57 24.39
C TYR A 252 5.19 -1.67 23.88
N ALA A 253 4.83 -1.66 22.60
CA ALA A 253 4.02 -2.71 21.98
C ALA A 253 4.73 -4.06 22.03
N LEU A 254 6.03 -4.09 21.68
CA LEU A 254 6.86 -5.29 21.74
C LEU A 254 6.99 -5.82 23.16
N LEU A 255 7.35 -4.96 24.13
CA LEU A 255 7.48 -5.35 25.54
C LEU A 255 6.16 -5.87 26.12
N SER A 256 5.04 -5.23 25.78
CA SER A 256 3.70 -5.69 26.16
C SER A 256 3.36 -7.04 25.54
N GLY A 257 3.80 -7.29 24.30
CA GLY A 257 3.70 -8.59 23.64
C GLY A 257 4.49 -9.66 24.36
N LEU A 258 5.75 -9.38 24.73
CA LEU A 258 6.61 -10.29 25.48
C LEU A 258 6.01 -10.64 26.86
N LEU A 259 5.45 -9.65 27.56
CA LEU A 259 4.80 -9.88 28.85
C LEU A 259 3.61 -10.84 28.75
N LYS A 260 2.88 -10.83 27.63
CA LYS A 260 1.76 -11.77 27.39
C LYS A 260 2.21 -13.20 27.08
N LEU A 261 3.49 -13.39 26.74
CA LEU A 261 4.09 -14.69 26.43
C LEU A 261 4.80 -15.31 27.64
N GLN A 262 5.01 -14.55 28.72
CA GLN A 262 5.50 -15.05 30.01
C GLN A 262 4.38 -15.74 30.78
#